data_AF-A0A7J3UZ14-F1
#
_entry.id   AF-A0A7J3UZ14-F1
#
_cell.length_a   1.000
_cell.length_b   1.000
_cell.length_c   1.000
_cell.angle_alpha   90.00
_cell.angle_beta   90.00
_cell.angle_gamma   90.00
#
_symmetry.space_group_name_H-M   'P 1'
#
loop_
_entity.id
_entity.type
_entity.pdbx_description
1 polymer ?
#
loop_
_entity_poly.entity_id
_entity_poly.type
_entity_poly.pdbx_seq_one_letter_code
_entity_poly.pdbx_strand_id
1 'polypeptide(L)'
;MSIVKAMKDVARKEISKLRTPELGIVTSVFPHSSEGDKDNYECNVRLKNSELELRGVQIATAAYGLVVPPSVGDLVLIDFVGGDVNFPIVIGRIYNEKDRPPVSKTGELVYAAPFEEDKELRRVYIQLPGGMKVCLKDAEVTVTAGATKVTIQRGGDVTIEASGDVKVKSKRDTAIEADGDISISASNLRITTQKDLSISSGNNVNVDGGKDVNVTAGNNLKNTASNNAELSAGVQASVEGAATVKIKGGIVNIN
;
A
#
# COMPACT_ATOMS: atom_id res chain seq x y z
N MET A 1 24.91 -64.70 26.02
CA MET A 1 24.21 -63.42 25.75
C MET A 1 22.72 -63.74 25.59
N SER A 2 21.81 -63.13 26.35
CA SER A 2 20.37 -63.43 26.23
C SER A 2 19.87 -63.04 24.84
N ILE A 3 19.02 -63.87 24.20
CA ILE A 3 18.37 -63.58 22.91
C ILE A 3 17.69 -62.20 22.95
N VAL A 4 17.09 -61.84 24.10
CA VAL A 4 16.46 -60.54 24.30
C VAL A 4 17.48 -59.39 24.22
N LYS A 5 18.70 -59.59 24.71
CA LYS A 5 19.77 -58.58 24.60
C LYS A 5 20.21 -58.41 23.15
N ALA A 6 20.43 -59.50 22.43
CA ALA A 6 20.79 -59.46 21.01
C ALA A 6 19.70 -58.78 20.15
N MET A 7 18.43 -59.08 20.39
CA MET A 7 17.31 -58.43 19.70
C MET A 7 17.24 -56.92 19.98
N LYS A 8 17.47 -56.50 21.24
CA LYS A 8 17.53 -55.07 21.60
C LYS A 8 18.70 -54.36 20.94
N ASP A 9 19.86 -55.01 20.84
CA ASP A 9 21.05 -54.43 20.23
C ASP A 9 20.90 -54.29 18.70
N VAL A 10 20.29 -55.27 18.02
CA VAL A 10 19.92 -55.16 16.60
C VAL A 10 18.90 -54.04 16.40
N ALA A 11 17.84 -53.98 17.21
CA ALA A 11 16.83 -52.92 17.11
C ALA A 11 17.44 -51.53 17.28
N ARG A 12 18.33 -51.34 18.27
CA ARG A 12 19.06 -50.07 18.44
C ARG A 12 19.93 -49.72 17.24
N LYS A 13 20.62 -50.71 16.67
CA LYS A 13 21.47 -50.49 15.49
C LYS A 13 20.64 -50.09 14.27
N GLU A 14 19.50 -50.72 14.04
CA GLU A 14 18.59 -50.34 12.94
C GLU A 14 17.98 -48.96 13.18
N ILE A 15 17.54 -48.64 14.41
CA ILE A 15 17.04 -47.30 14.76
C ILE A 15 18.13 -46.23 14.57
N SER A 16 19.39 -46.54 14.92
CA SER A 16 20.50 -45.58 14.76
C SER A 16 20.85 -45.25 13.30
N LYS A 17 20.35 -46.03 12.33
CA LYS A 17 20.51 -45.72 10.90
C LYS A 17 19.51 -44.68 10.42
N LEU A 18 18.38 -44.53 11.12
CA LEU A 18 17.38 -43.53 10.77
C LEU A 18 17.95 -42.15 11.08
N ARG A 19 17.97 -41.28 10.06
CA ARG A 19 18.28 -39.88 10.27
C ARG A 19 17.11 -39.25 11.04
N THR A 20 17.46 -38.44 12.03
CA THR A 20 16.48 -37.64 12.79
C THR A 20 16.62 -36.19 12.35
N PRO A 21 15.65 -35.32 12.65
CA PRO A 21 15.77 -33.92 12.28
C PRO A 21 17.08 -33.30 12.78
N GLU A 22 17.79 -32.61 11.88
CA GLU A 22 19.09 -32.00 12.15
C GLU A 22 19.07 -30.52 11.85
N LEU A 23 19.98 -29.77 12.50
CA LEU A 23 20.22 -28.37 12.18
C LEU A 23 21.24 -28.25 11.05
N GLY A 24 21.04 -27.28 10.18
CA GLY A 24 21.97 -26.94 9.11
C GLY A 24 22.00 -25.46 8.80
N ILE A 25 23.03 -25.06 8.07
CA ILE A 25 23.25 -23.69 7.61
C ILE A 25 23.06 -23.67 6.10
N VAL A 26 22.26 -22.72 5.61
CA VAL A 26 22.02 -22.54 4.19
C VAL A 26 23.29 -22.03 3.51
N THR A 27 23.74 -22.70 2.45
CA THR A 27 24.95 -22.34 1.69
C THR A 27 24.63 -21.72 0.33
N SER A 28 23.45 -21.99 -0.23
CA SER A 28 22.99 -21.42 -1.51
C SER A 28 21.46 -21.47 -1.58
N VAL A 29 20.84 -20.55 -2.32
CA VAL A 29 19.38 -20.46 -2.48
C VAL A 29 19.08 -20.36 -3.97
N PHE A 30 18.09 -21.11 -4.45
CA PHE A 30 17.69 -21.16 -5.87
C PHE A 30 16.24 -20.66 -5.99
N PRO A 31 16.04 -19.34 -6.13
CA PRO A 31 14.71 -18.78 -6.32
C PRO A 31 14.22 -19.00 -7.76
N HIS A 32 12.93 -19.30 -7.91
CA HIS A 32 12.23 -19.23 -9.19
C HIS A 32 12.22 -17.78 -9.67
N SER A 33 13.22 -17.42 -10.46
CA SER A 33 13.56 -16.05 -10.85
C SER A 33 12.96 -15.67 -12.21
N SER A 34 12.50 -16.65 -12.98
CA SER A 34 11.89 -16.46 -14.29
C SER A 34 10.92 -17.59 -14.63
N GLU A 35 9.90 -17.30 -15.45
CA GLU A 35 8.91 -18.32 -15.88
C GLU A 35 9.53 -19.51 -16.64
N GLY A 36 10.76 -19.36 -17.16
CA GLY A 36 11.47 -20.38 -17.93
C GLY A 36 12.46 -21.21 -17.13
N ASP A 37 12.74 -20.87 -15.86
CA ASP A 37 13.63 -21.68 -15.03
C ASP A 37 12.92 -22.94 -14.50
N LYS A 38 13.72 -23.83 -13.90
CA LYS A 38 13.24 -25.09 -13.31
C LYS A 38 13.46 -25.12 -11.80
N ASP A 39 13.75 -23.97 -11.20
CA ASP A 39 14.09 -23.87 -9.78
C ASP A 39 12.81 -24.01 -8.96
N ASN A 40 12.75 -25.05 -8.13
CA ASN A 40 11.52 -25.43 -7.43
C ASN A 40 11.57 -25.08 -5.93
N TYR A 41 11.92 -23.83 -5.62
CA TYR A 41 12.02 -23.31 -4.24
C TYR A 41 12.91 -24.21 -3.35
N GLU A 42 14.20 -24.23 -3.70
CA GLU A 42 15.19 -25.15 -3.12
C GLU A 42 16.41 -24.39 -2.59
N CYS A 43 17.16 -25.04 -1.69
CA CYS A 43 18.43 -24.52 -1.17
C CYS A 43 19.47 -25.63 -0.95
N ASN A 44 20.74 -25.24 -0.91
CA ASN A 44 21.80 -26.11 -0.40
C ASN A 44 21.97 -25.86 1.10
N VAL A 45 22.19 -26.94 1.85
CA VAL A 45 22.28 -26.90 3.30
C VAL A 45 23.45 -27.76 3.79
N ARG A 46 24.35 -27.15 4.56
CA ARG A 46 25.41 -27.89 5.27
C ARG A 46 24.94 -28.21 6.68
N LEU A 47 24.97 -29.49 7.04
CA LEU A 47 24.56 -29.93 8.37
C LEU A 47 25.55 -29.41 9.43
N LYS A 48 25.08 -29.02 10.61
CA LYS A 48 25.92 -28.35 11.62
C LYS A 48 26.90 -29.31 12.30
N ASN A 49 26.51 -30.57 12.48
CA ASN A 49 27.28 -31.59 13.19
C ASN A 49 27.93 -32.61 12.24
N SER A 50 28.02 -32.28 10.95
CA SER A 50 28.56 -33.15 9.90
C SER A 50 29.17 -32.29 8.80
N GLU A 51 30.15 -32.81 8.07
CA GLU A 51 30.68 -32.14 6.88
C GLU A 51 29.78 -32.34 5.64
N LEU A 52 28.66 -33.07 5.80
CA LEU A 52 27.72 -33.35 4.71
C LEU A 52 26.97 -32.07 4.29
N GLU A 53 27.07 -31.77 2.99
CA GLU A 53 26.28 -30.76 2.31
C GLU A 53 25.20 -31.42 1.46
N LEU A 54 23.95 -31.10 1.78
CA LEU A 54 22.77 -31.51 1.05
C LEU A 54 22.51 -30.49 -0.06
N ARG A 55 22.26 -30.95 -1.28
CA ARG A 55 22.04 -30.08 -2.44
C ARG A 55 20.62 -30.21 -2.96
N GLY A 56 20.04 -29.10 -3.43
CA GLY A 56 18.67 -29.09 -3.98
C GLY A 56 17.63 -29.54 -2.95
N VAL A 57 17.79 -29.14 -1.69
CA VAL A 57 16.86 -29.49 -0.62
C VAL A 57 15.62 -28.64 -0.76
N GLN A 58 14.47 -29.30 -0.91
CA GLN A 58 13.18 -28.62 -0.98
C GLN A 58 12.85 -27.95 0.35
N ILE A 59 12.19 -26.80 0.26
CA ILE A 59 11.76 -26.02 1.42
C ILE A 59 10.25 -26.19 1.59
N ALA A 60 9.83 -26.72 2.75
CA ALA A 60 8.42 -26.77 3.11
C ALA A 60 7.86 -25.35 3.27
N THR A 61 6.71 -25.09 2.66
CA THR A 61 5.99 -23.82 2.78
C THR A 61 4.67 -24.01 3.52
N ALA A 62 4.22 -22.95 4.19
CA ALA A 62 2.93 -22.96 4.89
C ALA A 62 1.74 -22.99 3.91
N ALA A 63 1.90 -22.45 2.70
CA ALA A 63 0.88 -22.44 1.66
C ALA A 63 1.49 -22.29 0.26
N TYR A 64 0.87 -22.93 -0.74
CA TYR A 64 1.23 -22.69 -2.14
C TYR A 64 0.96 -21.23 -2.53
N GLY A 65 1.90 -20.61 -3.25
CA GLY A 65 1.88 -19.19 -3.59
C GLY A 65 2.56 -18.27 -2.58
N LEU A 66 2.95 -18.76 -1.40
CA LEU A 66 3.78 -18.02 -0.43
C LEU A 66 5.26 -18.35 -0.65
N VAL A 67 6.07 -17.32 -0.88
CA VAL A 67 7.50 -17.42 -1.15
C VAL A 67 8.27 -16.57 -0.13
N VAL A 68 8.99 -17.22 0.78
CA VAL A 68 9.85 -16.55 1.78
C VAL A 68 11.09 -17.42 2.04
N PRO A 69 11.98 -17.55 1.04
CA PRO A 69 13.11 -18.47 1.16
C PRO A 69 14.05 -18.02 2.29
N PRO A 70 14.83 -18.95 2.86
CA PRO A 70 15.93 -18.57 3.73
C PRO A 70 16.99 -17.79 2.96
N SER A 71 17.80 -17.03 3.68
CA SER A 71 19.01 -16.38 3.15
C SER A 71 20.22 -17.30 3.33
N VAL A 72 21.28 -17.07 2.56
CA VAL A 72 22.57 -17.73 2.80
C VAL A 72 23.05 -17.40 4.21
N GLY A 73 23.44 -18.43 4.97
CA GLY A 73 23.82 -18.30 6.38
C GLY A 73 22.68 -18.53 7.38
N ASP A 74 21.42 -18.61 6.94
CA ASP A 74 20.29 -18.89 7.84
C ASP A 74 20.42 -20.26 8.49
N LEU A 75 20.07 -20.33 9.77
CA LEU A 75 19.92 -21.58 10.52
C LEU A 75 18.55 -22.21 10.23
N VAL A 76 18.57 -23.43 9.70
CA VAL A 76 17.37 -24.19 9.35
C VAL A 76 17.28 -25.52 10.08
N LEU A 77 16.05 -26.01 10.22
CA LEU A 77 15.75 -27.38 10.65
C LEU A 77 15.44 -28.23 9.42
N ILE A 78 16.10 -29.38 9.31
CA ILE A 78 15.97 -30.33 8.22
C ILE A 78 15.36 -31.59 8.77
N ASP A 79 14.26 -32.05 8.19
CA ASP A 79 13.72 -33.38 8.41
C ASP A 79 14.20 -34.34 7.31
N PHE A 80 14.24 -35.62 7.62
CA PHE A 80 14.59 -36.68 6.67
C PHE A 80 13.42 -37.64 6.58
N VAL A 81 12.68 -37.59 5.47
CA VAL A 81 11.44 -38.37 5.32
C VAL A 81 11.74 -39.85 5.45
N GLY A 82 11.09 -40.52 6.40
CA GLY A 82 11.35 -41.94 6.71
C GLY A 82 12.74 -42.23 7.28
N GLY A 83 13.48 -41.20 7.70
CA GLY A 83 14.85 -41.30 8.18
C GLY A 83 15.91 -41.49 7.08
N ASP A 84 15.57 -41.24 5.81
CA ASP A 84 16.48 -41.40 4.68
C ASP A 84 17.18 -40.07 4.34
N VAL A 85 18.51 -40.08 4.32
CA VAL A 85 19.36 -38.93 4.00
C VAL A 85 19.15 -38.41 2.58
N ASN A 86 18.64 -39.25 1.68
CA ASN A 86 18.36 -38.88 0.28
C ASN A 86 17.02 -38.16 0.11
N PHE A 87 16.20 -38.08 1.16
CA PHE A 87 14.93 -37.34 1.16
C PHE A 87 14.91 -36.26 2.24
N PRO A 88 15.84 -35.28 2.20
CA PRO A 88 15.84 -34.16 3.13
C PRO A 88 14.79 -33.11 2.75
N ILE A 89 14.19 -32.48 3.76
CA ILE A 89 13.26 -31.35 3.58
C ILE A 89 13.58 -30.29 4.63
N VAL A 90 13.76 -29.04 4.22
CA VAL A 90 13.81 -27.91 5.16
C VAL A 90 12.40 -27.66 5.67
N ILE A 91 12.17 -27.83 6.97
CA ILE A 91 10.83 -27.68 7.59
C ILE A 91 10.65 -26.35 8.32
N GLY A 92 11.71 -25.57 8.47
CA GLY A 92 11.61 -24.24 9.07
C GLY A 92 12.96 -23.57 9.30
N ARG A 93 12.88 -22.28 9.65
CA ARG A 93 14.01 -21.48 10.13
C ARG A 93 13.93 -21.34 11.63
N ILE A 94 15.09 -21.23 12.27
CA ILE A 94 15.18 -21.04 13.71
C ILE A 94 16.00 -19.78 14.00
N TYR A 95 15.44 -18.91 14.83
CA TYR A 95 16.20 -17.79 15.39
C TYR A 95 17.39 -18.29 16.19
N ASN A 96 18.48 -17.53 16.17
CA ASN A 96 19.71 -17.87 16.86
C ASN A 96 20.27 -16.64 17.60
N GLU A 97 21.51 -16.72 18.06
CA GLU A 97 22.11 -15.64 18.84
C GLU A 97 22.40 -14.37 18.01
N LYS A 98 22.67 -14.55 16.71
CA LYS A 98 22.90 -13.50 15.72
C LYS A 98 21.59 -13.02 15.10
N ASP A 99 20.77 -13.95 14.62
CA ASP A 99 19.50 -13.67 13.96
C ASP A 99 18.38 -13.74 15.00
N ARG A 100 18.17 -12.63 15.70
CA ARG A 100 17.15 -12.51 16.75
C ARG A 100 15.79 -12.15 16.15
N PRO A 101 14.67 -12.58 16.77
CA PRO A 101 13.35 -12.09 16.39
C PRO A 101 13.28 -10.56 16.55
N PRO A 102 12.45 -9.88 15.73
CA PRO A 102 12.17 -8.47 15.95
C PRO A 102 11.54 -8.25 17.32
N VAL A 103 11.82 -7.09 17.92
CA VAL A 103 11.19 -6.67 19.18
C VAL A 103 9.67 -6.70 19.01
N SER A 104 8.99 -7.44 19.88
CA SER A 104 7.54 -7.67 19.80
C SER A 104 6.96 -7.97 21.18
N LYS A 105 5.64 -7.80 21.32
CA LYS A 105 4.84 -8.13 22.50
C LYS A 105 3.81 -9.21 22.16
N THR A 106 3.29 -9.87 23.21
CA THR A 106 2.22 -10.87 23.06
C THR A 106 1.01 -10.27 22.34
N GLY A 107 0.59 -10.92 21.25
CA GLY A 107 -0.55 -10.50 20.43
C GLY A 107 -0.19 -9.64 19.21
N GLU A 108 1.08 -9.26 19.03
CA GLU A 108 1.53 -8.50 17.87
C GLU A 108 1.91 -9.41 16.70
N LEU A 109 1.58 -8.97 15.48
CA LEU A 109 2.18 -9.47 14.24
C LEU A 109 3.26 -8.48 13.83
N VAL A 110 4.52 -8.79 14.13
CA VAL A 110 5.66 -7.96 13.72
C VAL A 110 6.43 -8.68 12.61
N TYR A 111 6.45 -8.07 11.43
CA TYR A 111 7.30 -8.49 10.32
C TYR A 111 8.35 -7.41 10.07
N ALA A 112 9.59 -7.68 10.48
CA ALA A 112 10.76 -6.91 10.10
C ALA A 112 11.50 -7.71 9.04
N ALA A 113 11.50 -7.22 7.81
CA ALA A 113 12.00 -7.99 6.70
C ALA A 113 13.54 -8.12 6.76
N PRO A 114 14.11 -9.34 6.81
CA PRO A 114 15.54 -9.57 7.03
C PRO A 114 16.36 -9.46 5.73
N PHE A 115 16.12 -8.43 4.92
CA PHE A 115 16.72 -8.33 3.59
C PHE A 115 18.09 -7.63 3.63
N GLU A 116 19.12 -8.27 3.05
CA GLU A 116 20.43 -7.64 2.76
C GLU A 116 20.33 -6.52 1.71
N GLU A 117 21.46 -5.91 1.33
CA GLU A 117 21.64 -4.57 0.73
C GLU A 117 20.92 -4.25 -0.60
N ASP A 118 20.29 -5.22 -1.25
CA ASP A 118 19.56 -4.98 -2.50
C ASP A 118 18.22 -4.27 -2.23
N LYS A 119 18.25 -2.94 -2.39
CA LYS A 119 17.10 -2.05 -2.21
C LYS A 119 15.94 -2.34 -3.17
N GLU A 120 16.19 -2.99 -4.31
CA GLU A 120 15.14 -3.27 -5.30
C GLU A 120 14.31 -4.50 -4.94
N LEU A 121 14.89 -5.46 -4.22
CA LEU A 121 14.21 -6.69 -3.80
C LEU A 121 13.37 -6.52 -2.52
N ARG A 122 13.54 -5.39 -1.81
CA ARG A 122 12.80 -5.10 -0.57
C ARG A 122 11.35 -4.74 -0.85
N ARG A 123 10.52 -5.78 -0.92
CA ARG A 123 9.08 -5.61 -1.07
C ARG A 123 8.26 -6.63 -0.29
N VAL A 124 7.09 -6.19 0.16
CA VAL A 124 5.97 -7.08 0.48
C VAL A 124 4.98 -6.98 -0.68
N TYR A 125 4.78 -8.09 -1.39
CA TYR A 125 3.97 -8.14 -2.61
C TYR A 125 2.86 -9.17 -2.47
N ILE A 126 1.63 -8.74 -2.71
CA ILE A 126 0.43 -9.58 -2.72
C ILE A 126 -0.26 -9.39 -4.06
N GLN A 127 -0.54 -10.49 -4.75
CA GLN A 127 -1.30 -10.49 -6.00
C GLN A 127 -2.40 -11.54 -5.95
N LEU A 128 -3.62 -11.13 -6.29
CA LEU A 128 -4.77 -12.03 -6.42
C LEU A 128 -4.97 -12.41 -7.89
N PRO A 129 -5.59 -13.58 -8.17
CA PRO A 129 -5.87 -14.03 -9.54
C PRO A 129 -6.71 -13.03 -10.36
N GLY A 130 -7.59 -12.27 -9.70
CA GLY A 130 -8.38 -11.20 -10.33
C GLY A 130 -7.61 -9.93 -10.69
N GLY A 131 -6.27 -9.92 -10.53
CA GLY A 131 -5.40 -8.81 -10.92
C GLY A 131 -5.22 -7.70 -9.88
N MET A 132 -5.88 -7.80 -8.71
CA MET A 132 -5.63 -6.90 -7.58
C MET A 132 -4.23 -7.13 -7.00
N LYS A 133 -3.51 -6.03 -6.72
CA LYS A 133 -2.13 -6.05 -6.23
C LYS A 133 -1.94 -5.05 -5.09
N VAL A 134 -1.16 -5.44 -4.09
CA VAL A 134 -0.62 -4.56 -3.04
C VAL A 134 0.88 -4.75 -3.00
N CYS A 135 1.63 -3.66 -3.05
CA CYS A 135 3.09 -3.68 -3.02
C CYS A 135 3.61 -2.61 -2.06
N LEU A 136 4.30 -3.03 -1.00
CA LEU A 136 5.02 -2.15 -0.09
C LEU A 136 6.51 -2.24 -0.42
N LYS A 137 7.16 -1.10 -0.62
CA LYS A 137 8.61 -0.94 -0.78
C LYS A 137 9.12 0.11 0.20
N ASP A 138 10.44 0.25 0.33
CA ASP A 138 11.05 1.28 1.17
C ASP A 138 10.69 2.73 0.76
N ALA A 139 10.46 2.95 -0.54
CA ALA A 139 10.19 4.28 -1.11
C ALA A 139 8.70 4.58 -1.30
N GLU A 140 7.86 3.55 -1.46
CA GLU A 140 6.45 3.73 -1.83
C GLU A 140 5.57 2.55 -1.38
N VAL A 141 4.30 2.84 -1.18
CA VAL A 141 3.23 1.85 -1.04
C VAL A 141 2.26 2.02 -2.20
N THR A 142 1.96 0.93 -2.90
CA THR A 142 1.04 0.94 -4.04
C THR A 142 -0.07 -0.08 -3.87
N VAL A 143 -1.29 0.33 -4.22
CA VAL A 143 -2.46 -0.53 -4.35
C VAL A 143 -2.98 -0.39 -5.78
N THR A 144 -3.15 -1.51 -6.48
CA THR A 144 -3.64 -1.53 -7.86
C THR A 144 -4.84 -2.47 -7.98
N ALA A 145 -5.93 -1.96 -8.55
CA ALA A 145 -7.14 -2.71 -8.82
C ALA A 145 -7.64 -2.37 -10.23
N GLY A 146 -7.26 -3.20 -11.22
CA GLY A 146 -7.56 -2.92 -12.63
C GLY A 146 -6.90 -1.62 -13.08
N ALA A 147 -7.72 -0.64 -13.48
CA ALA A 147 -7.27 0.69 -13.92
C ALA A 147 -7.18 1.73 -12.79
N THR A 148 -7.45 1.34 -11.54
CA THR A 148 -7.31 2.22 -10.37
C THR A 148 -5.99 1.96 -9.67
N LYS A 149 -5.27 3.04 -9.32
CA LYS A 149 -4.00 3.00 -8.59
C LYS A 149 -4.00 4.02 -7.47
N VAL A 150 -3.58 3.60 -6.28
CA VAL A 150 -3.27 4.48 -5.15
C VAL A 150 -1.79 4.33 -4.83
N THR A 151 -1.07 5.44 -4.74
CA THR A 151 0.36 5.49 -4.45
C THR A 151 0.60 6.42 -3.27
N ILE A 152 1.33 5.95 -2.27
CA ILE A 152 1.81 6.74 -1.14
C ILE A 152 3.33 6.71 -1.18
N GLN A 153 3.97 7.87 -1.35
CA GLN A 153 5.42 7.98 -1.41
C GLN A 153 5.98 8.34 -0.03
N ARG A 154 7.16 7.83 0.29
CA ARG A 154 7.87 8.17 1.52
C ARG A 154 8.20 9.67 1.62
N GLY A 155 8.24 10.38 0.50
CA GLY A 155 8.40 11.83 0.43
C GLY A 155 7.18 12.64 0.89
N GLY A 156 6.04 11.99 1.14
CA GLY A 156 4.80 12.65 1.59
C GLY A 156 3.70 12.74 0.52
N ASP A 157 4.05 12.51 -0.75
CA ASP A 157 3.09 12.58 -1.84
C ASP A 157 2.09 11.42 -1.81
N VAL A 158 0.82 11.75 -2.06
CA VAL A 158 -0.27 10.77 -2.22
C VAL A 158 -0.96 11.02 -3.55
N THR A 159 -1.07 9.96 -4.36
CA THR A 159 -1.72 10.03 -5.68
C THR A 159 -2.81 8.97 -5.78
N ILE A 160 -3.99 9.39 -6.27
CA ILE A 160 -5.13 8.52 -6.54
C ILE A 160 -5.50 8.69 -8.01
N GLU A 161 -5.32 7.63 -8.80
CA GLU A 161 -5.67 7.57 -10.21
C GLU A 161 -6.80 6.55 -10.40
N ALA A 162 -7.88 6.94 -11.05
CA ALA A 162 -9.01 6.04 -11.34
C ALA A 162 -9.62 6.36 -12.70
N SER A 163 -9.86 5.32 -13.51
CA SER A 163 -10.65 5.46 -14.75
C SER A 163 -12.16 5.46 -14.53
N GLY A 164 -12.62 5.04 -13.34
CA GLY A 164 -14.01 5.09 -12.92
C GLY A 164 -14.32 6.23 -11.96
N ASP A 165 -15.51 6.20 -11.37
CA ASP A 165 -15.93 7.20 -10.38
C ASP A 165 -15.09 7.15 -9.09
N VAL A 166 -14.69 8.31 -8.58
CA VAL A 166 -14.21 8.48 -7.20
C VAL A 166 -15.34 9.12 -6.38
N LYS A 167 -15.84 8.41 -5.35
CA LYS A 167 -16.94 8.87 -4.49
C LYS A 167 -16.48 8.98 -3.04
N VAL A 168 -16.51 10.19 -2.49
CA VAL A 168 -16.23 10.44 -1.06
C VAL A 168 -17.55 10.77 -0.35
N LYS A 169 -17.94 9.93 0.62
CA LYS A 169 -19.17 10.11 1.42
C LYS A 169 -18.85 10.04 2.90
N SER A 170 -19.20 11.08 3.65
CA SER A 170 -19.09 11.12 5.12
C SER A 170 -20.47 11.35 5.75
N LYS A 171 -20.71 10.74 6.92
CA LYS A 171 -21.90 11.00 7.75
C LYS A 171 -21.72 12.21 8.68
N ARG A 172 -20.48 12.61 8.90
CA ARG A 172 -20.07 13.76 9.70
C ARG A 172 -19.37 14.75 8.78
N ASP A 173 -18.62 15.66 9.38
CA ASP A 173 -17.89 16.69 8.66
C ASP A 173 -16.79 16.06 7.78
N THR A 174 -16.49 16.76 6.69
CA THR A 174 -15.33 16.52 5.82
C THR A 174 -14.64 17.88 5.66
N ALA A 175 -13.38 17.97 6.09
CA ALA A 175 -12.56 19.17 5.93
C ALA A 175 -11.47 18.91 4.87
N ILE A 176 -11.17 19.93 4.07
CA ILE A 176 -10.07 19.94 3.09
C ILE A 176 -9.31 21.24 3.33
N GLU A 177 -8.08 21.14 3.82
CA GLU A 177 -7.24 22.26 4.22
C GLU A 177 -5.85 22.09 3.58
N ALA A 178 -5.27 23.20 3.12
CA ALA A 178 -3.91 23.24 2.58
C ALA A 178 -3.27 24.58 2.92
N ASP A 179 -2.00 24.57 3.32
CA ASP A 179 -1.19 25.80 3.48
C ASP A 179 -0.85 26.44 2.12
N GLY A 180 -0.77 25.60 1.08
CA GLY A 180 -0.64 26.03 -0.31
C GLY A 180 -1.98 26.12 -1.04
N ASP A 181 -1.95 25.98 -2.35
CA ASP A 181 -3.13 26.14 -3.19
C ASP A 181 -3.99 24.87 -3.26
N ILE A 182 -5.31 25.06 -3.31
CA ILE A 182 -6.26 24.02 -3.73
C ILE A 182 -6.69 24.33 -5.16
N SER A 183 -6.31 23.47 -6.11
CA SER A 183 -6.69 23.58 -7.53
C SER A 183 -7.73 22.52 -7.89
N ILE A 184 -8.84 22.96 -8.52
CA ILE A 184 -9.93 22.08 -8.96
C ILE A 184 -10.19 22.33 -10.44
N SER A 185 -10.01 21.31 -11.27
CA SER A 185 -10.29 21.35 -12.71
C SER A 185 -11.22 20.21 -13.10
N ALA A 186 -12.31 20.54 -13.78
CA ALA A 186 -13.30 19.59 -14.25
C ALA A 186 -14.08 20.18 -15.43
N SER A 187 -14.64 19.33 -16.30
CA SER A 187 -15.53 19.79 -17.37
C SER A 187 -16.77 20.50 -16.83
N ASN A 188 -17.26 20.05 -15.66
CA ASN A 188 -18.35 20.67 -14.91
C ASN A 188 -18.04 20.61 -13.42
N LEU A 189 -18.20 21.73 -12.71
CA LEU A 189 -18.18 21.79 -11.26
C LEU A 189 -19.59 22.12 -10.74
N ARG A 190 -20.12 21.28 -9.85
CA ARG A 190 -21.41 21.51 -9.19
C ARG A 190 -21.24 21.46 -7.69
N ILE A 191 -21.62 22.55 -7.02
CA ILE A 191 -21.65 22.66 -5.55
C ILE A 191 -23.12 22.80 -5.13
N THR A 192 -23.55 22.04 -4.13
CA THR A 192 -24.93 22.09 -3.63
C THR A 192 -24.92 21.91 -2.12
N THR A 193 -25.46 22.88 -1.41
CA THR A 193 -25.60 22.87 0.05
C THR A 193 -27.08 22.90 0.44
N GLN A 194 -27.46 22.25 1.54
CA GLN A 194 -28.83 22.28 2.05
C GLN A 194 -29.12 23.51 2.91
N LYS A 195 -28.07 24.05 3.52
CA LYS A 195 -28.08 25.28 4.30
C LYS A 195 -27.18 26.28 3.57
N ASP A 196 -26.26 26.90 4.29
CA ASP A 196 -25.45 27.98 3.76
C ASP A 196 -24.29 27.47 2.90
N LEU A 197 -23.97 28.24 1.86
CA LEU A 197 -22.68 28.22 1.17
C LEU A 197 -21.97 29.54 1.53
N SER A 198 -20.82 29.45 2.20
CA SER A 198 -20.02 30.62 2.56
C SER A 198 -18.71 30.61 1.79
N ILE A 199 -18.39 31.73 1.13
CA ILE A 199 -17.13 31.93 0.40
C ILE A 199 -16.51 33.22 0.95
N SER A 200 -15.29 33.10 1.49
CA SER A 200 -14.53 34.22 2.04
C SER A 200 -13.11 34.18 1.51
N SER A 201 -12.56 35.34 1.18
CA SER A 201 -11.19 35.50 0.71
C SER A 201 -10.58 36.70 1.44
N GLY A 202 -9.32 36.58 1.88
CA GLY A 202 -8.57 37.68 2.47
C GLY A 202 -8.15 38.75 1.46
N ASN A 203 -8.14 38.40 0.17
CA ASN A 203 -7.79 39.30 -0.93
C ASN A 203 -8.98 39.45 -1.88
N ASN A 204 -9.03 38.64 -2.93
CA ASN A 204 -10.02 38.78 -4.01
C ASN A 204 -10.83 37.50 -4.19
N VAL A 205 -12.05 37.65 -4.69
CA VAL A 205 -12.86 36.59 -5.30
C VAL A 205 -13.09 36.98 -6.75
N ASN A 206 -12.50 36.25 -7.68
CA ASN A 206 -12.64 36.50 -9.12
C ASN A 206 -13.61 35.47 -9.71
N VAL A 207 -14.60 35.93 -10.48
CA VAL A 207 -15.57 35.08 -11.18
C VAL A 207 -15.60 35.49 -12.65
N ASP A 208 -15.04 34.64 -13.51
CA ASP A 208 -14.98 34.84 -14.95
C ASP A 208 -15.85 33.80 -15.66
N GLY A 209 -16.86 34.27 -16.40
CA GLY A 209 -17.77 33.44 -17.17
C GLY A 209 -17.55 33.65 -18.66
N GLY A 210 -17.09 32.62 -19.38
CA GLY A 210 -16.81 32.73 -20.81
C GLY A 210 -18.02 33.01 -21.71
N LYS A 211 -19.25 32.87 -21.18
CA LYS A 211 -20.49 33.29 -21.85
C LYS A 211 -21.31 34.18 -20.92
N ASP A 212 -21.79 33.58 -19.82
CA ASP A 212 -22.69 34.24 -18.88
C ASP A 212 -22.30 33.92 -17.43
N VAL A 213 -22.59 34.85 -16.52
CA VAL A 213 -22.60 34.64 -15.07
C VAL A 213 -24.01 34.96 -14.56
N ASN A 214 -24.74 33.93 -14.12
CA ASN A 214 -26.12 34.08 -13.64
C ASN A 214 -26.16 34.04 -12.11
N VAL A 215 -26.72 35.08 -11.49
CA VAL A 215 -26.88 35.19 -10.03
C VAL A 215 -28.35 35.45 -9.69
N THR A 216 -28.98 34.48 -9.03
CA THR A 216 -30.40 34.56 -8.64
C THR A 216 -30.52 34.31 -7.14
N ALA A 217 -31.29 35.14 -6.45
CA ALA A 217 -31.61 34.97 -5.03
C ALA A 217 -33.13 34.90 -4.84
N GLY A 218 -33.62 33.96 -4.03
CA GLY A 218 -35.05 33.78 -3.79
C GLY A 218 -35.69 34.85 -2.89
N ASN A 219 -34.89 35.58 -2.11
CA ASN A 219 -35.36 36.65 -1.24
C ASN A 219 -34.64 37.96 -1.54
N ASN A 220 -33.34 38.06 -1.22
CA ASN A 220 -32.56 39.27 -1.42
C ASN A 220 -31.19 38.95 -2.02
N LEU A 221 -30.75 39.78 -2.97
CA LEU A 221 -29.35 39.86 -3.40
C LEU A 221 -28.76 41.17 -2.84
N LYS A 222 -27.74 41.08 -1.99
CA LYS A 222 -27.08 42.25 -1.39
C LYS A 222 -25.62 42.32 -1.82
N ASN A 223 -25.30 43.35 -2.60
CA ASN A 223 -23.93 43.67 -3.00
C ASN A 223 -23.52 44.96 -2.28
N THR A 224 -22.39 44.93 -1.58
CA THR A 224 -21.88 46.09 -0.83
C THR A 224 -20.39 46.19 -1.05
N ALA A 225 -19.91 47.36 -1.44
CA ALA A 225 -18.49 47.67 -1.57
C ALA A 225 -18.16 48.92 -0.77
N SER A 226 -17.06 48.90 -0.02
CA SER A 226 -16.66 50.01 0.86
C SER A 226 -16.11 51.20 0.10
N ASN A 227 -15.45 50.95 -1.03
CA ASN A 227 -14.82 51.99 -1.85
C ASN A 227 -15.64 52.27 -3.10
N ASN A 228 -15.68 51.31 -4.03
CA ASN A 228 -16.36 51.42 -5.32
C ASN A 228 -17.09 50.11 -5.66
N ALA A 229 -18.26 50.24 -6.28
CA ALA A 229 -18.95 49.15 -6.97
C ALA A 229 -19.14 49.58 -8.42
N GLU A 230 -18.62 48.80 -9.36
CA GLU A 230 -18.65 49.11 -10.78
C GLU A 230 -19.48 48.07 -11.53
N LEU A 231 -20.39 48.54 -12.39
CA LEU A 231 -21.15 47.72 -13.32
C LEU A 231 -21.00 48.34 -14.71
N SER A 232 -20.42 47.58 -15.63
CA SER A 232 -20.19 47.99 -17.01
C SER A 232 -20.79 46.98 -17.96
N ALA A 233 -21.52 47.44 -18.97
CA ALA A 233 -22.09 46.61 -20.02
C ALA A 233 -21.77 47.22 -21.38
N GLY A 234 -21.30 46.39 -22.32
CA GLY A 234 -20.88 46.85 -23.66
C GLY A 234 -22.05 47.24 -24.58
N VAL A 235 -23.24 46.71 -24.34
CA VAL A 235 -24.44 46.98 -25.15
C VAL A 235 -25.57 47.57 -24.29
N GLN A 236 -26.00 46.86 -23.25
CA GLN A 236 -27.10 47.29 -22.39
C GLN A 236 -26.90 46.79 -20.96
N ALA A 237 -27.15 47.68 -19.99
CA ALA A 237 -27.41 47.32 -18.61
C ALA A 237 -28.89 47.62 -18.31
N SER A 238 -29.64 46.64 -17.80
CA SER A 238 -31.03 46.82 -17.35
C SER A 238 -31.13 46.69 -15.83
N VAL A 239 -31.93 47.56 -15.21
CA VAL A 239 -32.27 47.53 -13.79
C VAL A 239 -33.77 47.73 -13.64
N GLU A 240 -34.47 46.66 -13.25
CA GLU A 240 -35.92 46.63 -13.18
C GLU A 240 -36.38 46.34 -11.75
N GLY A 241 -37.42 47.07 -11.32
CA GLY A 241 -38.05 46.86 -10.02
C GLY A 241 -39.56 46.82 -10.18
N ALA A 242 -40.19 45.72 -9.77
CA ALA A 242 -41.64 45.52 -9.93
C ALA A 242 -42.49 46.59 -9.21
N ALA A 243 -42.01 47.09 -8.07
CA ALA A 243 -42.65 48.17 -7.32
C ALA A 243 -41.91 49.49 -7.48
N THR A 244 -40.62 49.53 -7.12
CA THR A 244 -39.80 50.75 -7.19
C THR A 244 -38.35 50.41 -7.46
N VAL A 245 -37.66 51.29 -8.19
CA VAL A 245 -36.20 51.36 -8.24
C VAL A 245 -35.77 52.64 -7.53
N LYS A 246 -34.85 52.53 -6.56
CA LYS A 246 -34.38 53.67 -5.76
C LYS A 246 -32.91 53.90 -5.98
N ILE A 247 -32.56 55.02 -6.61
CA ILE A 247 -31.18 55.45 -6.84
C ILE A 247 -30.90 56.65 -5.93
N LYS A 248 -29.79 56.59 -5.19
CA LYS A 248 -29.35 57.68 -4.30
C LYS A 248 -27.85 57.91 -4.51
N GLY A 249 -27.46 59.16 -4.74
CA GLY A 249 -26.08 59.58 -4.84
C GLY A 249 -25.98 61.09 -4.69
N GLY A 250 -24.78 61.62 -4.39
CA GLY A 250 -24.55 63.07 -4.37
C GLY A 250 -24.75 63.70 -5.76
N ILE A 251 -24.39 62.97 -6.81
CA ILE A 251 -24.60 63.31 -8.22
C ILE A 251 -25.05 62.05 -8.96
N VAL A 252 -26.06 62.18 -9.83
CA VAL A 252 -26.48 61.15 -10.79
C VAL A 252 -26.38 61.76 -12.18
N ASN A 253 -25.43 61.27 -12.98
CA ASN A 253 -25.26 61.73 -14.36
C ASN A 253 -26.05 60.81 -15.29
N ILE A 254 -26.94 61.39 -16.08
CA ILE A 254 -27.69 60.72 -17.15
C ILE A 254 -27.40 61.51 -18.41
N ASN A 255 -26.81 60.86 -19.41
CA ASN A 255 -26.44 61.47 -20.69
C ASN A 255 -26.94 60.63 -21.87
#